data_AF-A0A850BG60-F1
#
_entry.id   AF-A0A850BG60-F1
#
_cell.length_a   1.000
_cell.length_b   1.000
_cell.length_c   1.000
_cell.angle_alpha   90.00
_cell.angle_beta   90.00
_cell.angle_gamma   90.00
#
_symmetry.space_group_name_H-M   'P 1'
#
loop_
_entity.id
_entity.type
_entity.pdbx_description
1 polymer ?
#
loop_
_entity_poly.entity_id
_entity_poly.type
_entity_poly.pdbx_seq_one_letter_code
_entity_poly.pdbx_strand_id
1 'polypeptide(L)'
;PDTSGIGIKPVSREGTERLVRAAIEYALRFKRKSVTFVHKGNIMKFTEGAFKTWGYELAQSRFRGEIVTERESWILSNKEKNPAITVEQNAREIEPGYTMAPAESQAGFRAEVEAALALWSTHGDGKWKKKLLVRDSIADITLQQVLTRPKEFDVIATMNLNGDYLSDALAAQIGGIGIAPGGNINYLTGHAIFEATHGTAPKYANLDKVNPGSVILSGEMMLRHMGWTEAADLINKGMDGAIGAKTVTYDFARLMEGAKEVKCSEFATAVIGKMD
;
A
#
# COMPACT_ATOMS: atom_id res chain seq x y z
N PRO A 1 -2.84 10.86 37.89
CA PRO A 1 -2.51 12.29 37.81
C PRO A 1 -3.69 13.11 37.33
N ASP A 2 -3.97 14.23 37.99
CA ASP A 2 -5.11 15.13 37.66
C ASP A 2 -4.90 15.92 36.36
N THR A 3 -3.73 15.77 35.74
CA THR A 3 -3.30 16.47 34.52
C THR A 3 -3.39 15.61 33.26
N SER A 4 -4.22 14.56 33.29
CA SER A 4 -4.31 13.59 32.18
C SER A 4 -5.33 14.02 31.12
N GLY A 5 -4.89 14.14 29.87
CA GLY A 5 -5.79 14.11 28.70
C GLY A 5 -6.15 12.67 28.33
N ILE A 6 -7.37 12.46 27.82
CA ILE A 6 -7.88 11.13 27.44
C ILE A 6 -8.28 11.13 25.97
N GLY A 7 -7.88 10.08 25.24
CA GLY A 7 -8.30 9.82 23.86
C GLY A 7 -8.85 8.41 23.70
N ILE A 8 -9.76 8.23 22.74
CA ILE A 8 -10.38 6.93 22.41
C ILE A 8 -10.00 6.57 20.98
N LYS A 9 -9.47 5.36 20.77
CA LYS A 9 -9.07 4.83 19.45
C LYS A 9 -9.93 3.61 19.10
N PRO A 10 -11.10 3.79 18.46
CA PRO A 10 -11.91 2.66 17.99
C PRO A 10 -11.35 2.12 16.65
N VAL A 11 -11.24 0.80 16.55
CA VAL A 11 -10.99 0.07 15.29
C VAL A 11 -11.96 -1.11 15.29
N SER A 12 -12.79 -1.22 14.24
CA SER A 12 -13.84 -2.24 14.16
C SER A 12 -13.59 -3.23 13.04
N ARG A 13 -14.22 -4.40 13.15
CA ARG A 13 -14.13 -5.47 12.15
C ARG A 13 -14.69 -5.03 10.81
N GLU A 14 -15.88 -4.42 10.81
CA GLU A 14 -16.56 -3.96 9.59
C GLU A 14 -15.76 -2.87 8.88
N GLY A 15 -15.14 -1.96 9.65
CA GLY A 15 -14.28 -0.90 9.15
C GLY A 15 -13.00 -1.44 8.52
N THR A 16 -12.37 -2.42 9.16
CA THR A 16 -11.19 -3.12 8.63
C THR A 16 -11.53 -3.91 7.38
N GLU A 17 -12.58 -4.74 7.43
CA GLU A 17 -12.92 -5.67 6.35
C GLU A 17 -13.28 -4.92 5.07
N ARG A 18 -14.02 -3.80 5.13
CA ARG A 18 -14.33 -3.02 3.93
C ARG A 18 -13.09 -2.37 3.30
N LEU A 19 -12.14 -1.90 4.12
CA LEU A 19 -10.90 -1.28 3.64
C LEU A 19 -9.98 -2.33 3.00
N VAL A 20 -9.77 -3.45 3.70
CA VAL A 20 -8.90 -4.54 3.24
C VAL A 20 -9.48 -5.18 1.98
N ARG A 21 -10.81 -5.35 1.90
CA ARG A 21 -11.50 -5.80 0.68
C ARG A 21 -11.14 -4.93 -0.51
N ALA A 22 -11.30 -3.61 -0.38
CA ALA A 22 -11.02 -2.66 -1.45
C ALA A 22 -9.53 -2.71 -1.87
N ALA A 23 -8.61 -2.86 -0.92
CA ALA A 23 -7.18 -2.99 -1.22
C ALA A 23 -6.84 -4.28 -1.99
N ILE A 24 -7.43 -5.42 -1.60
CA ILE A 24 -7.24 -6.71 -2.30
C ILE A 24 -7.87 -6.67 -3.68
N GLU A 25 -9.10 -6.18 -3.81
CA GLU A 25 -9.79 -6.03 -5.11
C GLU A 25 -9.02 -5.10 -6.05
N TYR A 26 -8.50 -3.99 -5.53
CA TYR A 26 -7.61 -3.09 -6.28
C TYR A 26 -6.36 -3.84 -6.76
N ALA A 27 -5.69 -4.56 -5.85
CA ALA A 27 -4.48 -5.29 -6.18
C ALA A 27 -4.72 -6.35 -7.26
N LEU A 28 -5.83 -7.12 -7.17
CA LEU A 28 -6.20 -8.13 -8.17
C LEU A 28 -6.55 -7.47 -9.52
N ARG A 29 -7.39 -6.43 -9.52
CA ARG A 29 -7.81 -5.71 -10.73
C ARG A 29 -6.62 -5.15 -11.50
N PHE A 30 -5.67 -4.54 -10.79
CA PHE A 30 -4.50 -3.89 -11.38
C PHE A 30 -3.25 -4.78 -11.39
N LYS A 31 -3.40 -6.09 -11.15
CA LYS A 31 -2.31 -7.10 -11.19
C LYS A 31 -1.10 -6.70 -10.36
N ARG A 32 -1.34 -6.11 -9.19
CA ARG A 32 -0.31 -5.77 -8.20
C ARG A 32 0.24 -7.04 -7.58
N LYS A 33 1.48 -6.98 -7.11
CA LYS A 33 2.23 -8.15 -6.65
C LYS A 33 1.87 -8.53 -5.22
N SER A 34 1.51 -7.55 -4.39
CA SER A 34 1.24 -7.79 -2.97
C SER A 34 0.35 -6.74 -2.32
N VAL A 35 -0.32 -7.14 -1.25
CA VAL A 35 -0.94 -6.26 -0.26
C VAL A 35 -0.23 -6.45 1.08
N THR A 36 0.26 -5.36 1.67
CA THR A 36 0.87 -5.35 3.00
C THR A 36 -0.04 -4.66 4.01
N PHE A 37 -0.41 -5.38 5.06
CA PHE A 37 -1.13 -4.82 6.21
C PHE A 37 -0.15 -4.15 7.17
N VAL A 38 -0.23 -2.84 7.33
CA VAL A 38 0.67 -2.10 8.21
C VAL A 38 -0.02 -1.79 9.54
N HIS A 39 0.61 -2.13 10.66
CA HIS A 39 -0.02 -2.02 11.97
C HIS A 39 1.02 -1.99 13.11
N LYS A 40 0.64 -1.55 14.31
CA LYS A 40 1.46 -1.60 15.55
C LYS A 40 0.84 -2.56 16.56
N GLY A 41 0.47 -3.74 16.07
CA GLY A 41 -0.31 -4.73 16.82
C GLY A 41 0.42 -5.43 17.96
N ASN A 42 1.75 -5.32 18.03
CA ASN A 42 2.52 -5.82 19.17
C ASN A 42 2.27 -5.01 20.46
N ILE A 43 1.97 -3.71 20.32
CA ILE A 43 1.61 -2.82 21.44
C ILE A 43 0.09 -2.69 21.55
N MET A 44 -0.58 -2.30 20.46
CA MET A 44 -2.03 -2.07 20.42
C MET A 44 -2.77 -3.33 19.95
N LYS A 45 -2.71 -4.39 20.75
CA LYS A 45 -3.19 -5.74 20.38
C LYS A 45 -4.66 -5.78 19.94
N PHE A 46 -5.54 -5.06 20.64
CA PHE A 46 -7.00 -5.15 20.42
C PHE A 46 -7.54 -4.19 19.35
N THR A 47 -6.70 -3.32 18.80
CA THR A 47 -7.09 -2.40 17.71
C THR A 47 -6.24 -2.66 16.48
N GLU A 48 -4.95 -2.40 16.54
CA GLU A 48 -4.04 -2.60 15.41
C GLU A 48 -3.67 -4.07 15.20
N GLY A 49 -3.58 -4.85 16.29
CA GLY A 49 -3.46 -6.31 16.18
C GLY A 49 -4.73 -6.93 15.59
N ALA A 50 -5.91 -6.44 16.01
CA ALA A 50 -7.19 -6.86 15.47
C ALA A 50 -7.36 -6.50 13.99
N PHE A 51 -6.90 -5.31 13.56
CA PHE A 51 -6.86 -4.91 12.14
C PHE A 51 -6.11 -5.95 11.29
N LYS A 52 -4.90 -6.36 11.72
CA LYS A 52 -4.13 -7.42 11.05
C LYS A 52 -4.94 -8.72 10.99
N THR A 53 -5.44 -9.18 12.14
CA THR A 53 -6.14 -10.46 12.25
C THR A 53 -7.37 -10.51 11.34
N TRP A 54 -8.26 -9.52 11.43
CA TRP A 54 -9.45 -9.45 10.58
C TRP A 54 -9.11 -9.29 9.09
N GLY A 55 -8.02 -8.60 8.77
CA GLY A 55 -7.52 -8.51 7.39
C GLY A 55 -7.14 -9.87 6.80
N TYR A 56 -6.39 -10.68 7.55
CA TYR A 56 -6.06 -12.06 7.13
C TYR A 56 -7.29 -12.97 7.07
N GLU A 57 -8.17 -12.90 8.07
CA GLU A 57 -9.44 -13.67 8.06
C GLU A 57 -10.27 -13.36 6.82
N LEU A 58 -10.39 -12.08 6.44
CA LEU A 58 -11.08 -11.68 5.22
C LEU A 58 -10.37 -12.21 3.98
N ALA A 59 -9.05 -12.02 3.88
CA ALA A 59 -8.26 -12.45 2.74
C ALA A 59 -8.41 -13.97 2.49
N GLN A 60 -8.29 -14.76 3.56
CA GLN A 60 -8.42 -16.22 3.51
C GLN A 60 -9.85 -16.70 3.28
N SER A 61 -10.87 -16.00 3.79
CA SER A 61 -12.27 -16.42 3.63
C SER A 61 -12.88 -16.01 2.28
N ARG A 62 -12.47 -14.88 1.71
CA ARG A 62 -13.09 -14.32 0.50
C ARG A 62 -12.25 -14.50 -0.76
N PHE A 63 -10.92 -14.57 -0.64
CA PHE A 63 -10.00 -14.54 -1.79
C PHE A 63 -9.05 -15.76 -1.82
N ARG A 64 -9.43 -16.86 -1.15
CA ARG A 64 -8.59 -18.06 -0.93
C ARG A 64 -7.92 -18.62 -2.18
N GLY A 65 -8.60 -18.54 -3.32
CA GLY A 65 -8.11 -19.04 -4.61
C GLY A 65 -7.15 -18.09 -5.32
N GLU A 66 -7.10 -16.83 -4.92
CA GLU A 66 -6.42 -15.74 -5.64
C GLU A 66 -5.20 -15.20 -4.86
N ILE A 67 -5.13 -15.47 -3.56
CA ILE A 67 -4.07 -15.02 -2.67
C ILE A 67 -3.17 -16.15 -2.19
N VAL A 68 -1.99 -15.78 -1.71
CA VAL A 68 -1.14 -16.61 -0.85
C VAL A 68 -0.64 -15.74 0.29
N THR A 69 -0.68 -16.21 1.53
CA THR A 69 -0.09 -15.45 2.63
C THR A 69 1.43 -15.60 2.65
N GLU A 70 2.14 -14.65 3.24
CA GLU A 70 3.60 -14.71 3.34
C GLU A 70 4.09 -16.01 4.01
N ARG A 71 3.48 -16.40 5.12
CA ARG A 71 3.83 -17.64 5.83
C ARG A 71 3.51 -18.88 5.00
N GLU A 72 2.37 -18.92 4.31
CA GLU A 72 2.05 -20.00 3.35
C GLU A 72 3.10 -20.08 2.23
N SER A 73 3.58 -18.94 1.73
CA SER A 73 4.59 -18.89 0.67
C SER A 73 5.92 -19.51 1.10
N TRP A 74 6.33 -19.30 2.36
CA TRP A 74 7.54 -19.91 2.92
C TRP A 74 7.38 -21.43 3.05
N ILE A 75 6.24 -21.88 3.59
CA ILE A 75 5.92 -23.30 3.79
C ILE A 75 5.92 -24.06 2.46
N LEU A 76 5.22 -23.52 1.46
CA LEU A 76 5.13 -24.12 0.12
C LEU A 76 6.49 -24.13 -0.58
N SER A 77 7.25 -23.05 -0.46
CA SER A 77 8.62 -22.95 -1.00
C SER A 77 9.55 -24.00 -0.38
N ASN A 78 9.48 -24.25 0.92
CA ASN A 78 10.26 -25.27 1.60
C ASN A 78 9.90 -26.68 1.10
N LYS A 79 8.60 -26.97 0.94
CA LYS A 79 8.13 -28.25 0.38
C LYS A 79 8.52 -28.46 -1.08
N GLU A 80 8.53 -27.39 -1.90
CA GLU A 80 9.02 -27.44 -3.28
C GLU A 80 10.52 -27.73 -3.36
N LYS A 81 11.33 -27.12 -2.47
CA LYS A 81 12.78 -27.33 -2.42
C LYS A 81 13.15 -28.70 -1.85
N ASN A 82 12.40 -29.19 -0.88
CA ASN A 82 12.59 -30.49 -0.25
C ASN A 82 11.26 -31.25 -0.19
N PRO A 83 10.94 -32.07 -1.20
CA PRO A 83 9.70 -32.85 -1.23
C PRO A 83 9.53 -33.82 -0.04
N ALA A 84 10.63 -34.19 0.63
CA ALA A 84 10.62 -35.08 1.79
C ALA A 84 10.52 -34.34 3.14
N ILE A 85 10.46 -33.00 3.15
CA ILE A 85 10.38 -32.22 4.40
C ILE A 85 9.15 -32.63 5.22
N THR A 86 9.37 -32.87 6.52
CA THR A 86 8.28 -33.16 7.45
C THR A 86 7.59 -31.87 7.90
N VAL A 87 6.37 -31.99 8.44
CA VAL A 87 5.62 -30.85 9.01
C VAL A 87 6.45 -30.13 10.09
N GLU A 88 7.07 -30.89 10.98
CA GLU A 88 7.90 -30.34 12.05
C GLU A 88 9.18 -29.67 11.54
N GLN A 89 9.87 -30.26 10.56
CA GLN A 89 11.06 -29.64 9.95
C GLN A 89 10.69 -28.32 9.29
N ASN A 90 9.58 -28.28 8.55
CA ASN A 90 9.11 -27.06 7.91
C ASN A 90 8.72 -25.99 8.95
N ALA A 91 8.01 -26.38 10.02
CA ALA A 91 7.65 -25.48 11.11
C ALA A 91 8.89 -24.84 11.77
N ARG A 92 9.98 -25.61 11.94
CA ARG A 92 11.26 -25.11 12.46
C ARG A 92 11.96 -24.11 11.53
N GLU A 93 11.84 -24.30 10.21
CA GLU A 93 12.47 -23.40 9.23
C GLU A 93 11.79 -22.04 9.16
N ILE A 94 10.46 -21.98 9.36
CA ILE A 94 9.69 -20.73 9.30
C ILE A 94 9.57 -20.01 10.64
N GLU A 95 9.91 -20.68 11.75
CA GLU A 95 9.77 -20.14 13.10
C GLU A 95 11.09 -20.30 13.88
N PRO A 96 11.95 -19.24 13.89
CA PRO A 96 13.24 -19.28 14.60
C PRO A 96 13.11 -19.64 16.09
N GLY A 97 11.96 -19.34 16.72
CA GLY A 97 11.69 -19.65 18.12
C GLY A 97 11.14 -21.04 18.39
N TYR A 98 10.92 -21.89 17.38
CA TYR A 98 10.15 -23.14 17.50
C TYR A 98 10.65 -24.03 18.65
N THR A 99 11.94 -24.30 18.73
CA THR A 99 12.53 -25.22 19.72
C THR A 99 12.38 -24.73 21.16
N MET A 100 12.34 -23.41 21.36
CA MET A 100 12.18 -22.80 22.69
C MET A 100 10.71 -22.54 23.04
N ALA A 101 9.80 -22.67 22.07
CA ALA A 101 8.38 -22.41 22.28
C ALA A 101 7.72 -23.53 23.12
N PRO A 102 6.70 -23.21 23.94
CA PRO A 102 5.91 -24.22 24.64
C PRO A 102 5.27 -25.24 23.68
N ALA A 103 4.98 -26.43 24.18
CA ALA A 103 4.41 -27.53 23.37
C ALA A 103 3.12 -27.13 22.64
N GLU A 104 2.27 -26.31 23.27
CA GLU A 104 1.05 -25.77 22.67
C GLU A 104 1.35 -24.86 21.47
N SER A 105 2.31 -23.94 21.59
CA SER A 105 2.73 -23.08 20.49
C SER A 105 3.35 -23.88 19.35
N GLN A 106 4.19 -24.87 19.67
CA GLN A 106 4.74 -25.78 18.67
C GLN A 106 3.65 -26.56 17.91
N ALA A 107 2.60 -27.00 18.62
CA ALA A 107 1.44 -27.63 17.99
C ALA A 107 0.72 -26.66 17.04
N GLY A 108 0.58 -25.40 17.43
CA GLY A 108 0.04 -24.34 16.57
C GLY A 108 0.86 -24.13 15.28
N PHE A 109 2.19 -24.07 15.39
CA PHE A 109 3.06 -23.93 14.22
C PHE A 109 2.97 -25.13 13.27
N ARG A 110 2.88 -26.35 13.81
CA ARG A 110 2.66 -27.56 12.98
C ARG A 110 1.30 -27.55 12.30
N ALA A 111 0.24 -27.15 13.02
CA ALA A 111 -1.10 -27.02 12.45
C ALA A 111 -1.15 -25.99 11.32
N GLU A 112 -0.43 -24.88 11.44
CA GLU A 112 -0.29 -23.90 10.36
C GLU A 112 0.38 -24.50 9.11
N VAL A 113 1.46 -25.26 9.29
CA VAL A 113 2.13 -25.96 8.19
C VAL A 113 1.19 -26.96 7.53
N GLU A 114 0.47 -27.78 8.30
CA GLU A 114 -0.51 -28.72 7.76
C GLU A 114 -1.61 -28.01 6.97
N ALA A 115 -2.15 -26.91 7.49
CA ALA A 115 -3.16 -26.11 6.82
C ALA A 115 -2.65 -25.52 5.49
N ALA A 116 -1.41 -25.01 5.47
CA ALA A 116 -0.80 -24.50 4.24
C ALA A 116 -0.52 -25.62 3.22
N LEU A 117 -0.06 -26.79 3.67
CA LEU A 117 0.17 -27.94 2.78
C LEU A 117 -1.13 -28.55 2.26
N ALA A 118 -2.25 -28.43 2.97
CA ALA A 118 -3.57 -28.84 2.47
C ALA A 118 -4.00 -28.06 1.20
N LEU A 119 -3.38 -26.89 0.95
CA LEU A 119 -3.61 -26.08 -0.24
C LEU A 119 -2.85 -26.58 -1.48
N TRP A 120 -2.06 -27.67 -1.39
CA TRP A 120 -1.14 -28.10 -2.45
C TRP A 120 -1.79 -28.21 -3.83
N SER A 121 -3.01 -28.73 -3.91
CA SER A 121 -3.74 -28.87 -5.18
C SER A 121 -3.93 -27.53 -5.93
N THR A 122 -4.12 -26.43 -5.19
CA THR A 122 -4.42 -25.10 -5.71
C THR A 122 -3.22 -24.13 -5.67
N HIS A 123 -2.24 -24.38 -4.81
CA HIS A 123 -1.11 -23.48 -4.55
C HIS A 123 0.26 -24.12 -4.81
N GLY A 124 0.38 -25.45 -4.78
CA GLY A 124 1.64 -26.17 -5.00
C GLY A 124 2.18 -26.04 -6.43
N ASP A 125 3.33 -26.66 -6.68
CA ASP A 125 4.02 -26.71 -7.97
C ASP A 125 4.25 -25.31 -8.59
N GLY A 126 4.59 -24.33 -7.75
CA GLY A 126 4.85 -22.95 -8.13
C GLY A 126 3.60 -22.12 -8.46
N LYS A 127 2.38 -22.67 -8.36
CA LYS A 127 1.13 -21.94 -8.66
C LYS A 127 0.96 -20.73 -7.74
N TRP A 128 1.38 -20.82 -6.48
CA TRP A 128 1.33 -19.73 -5.51
C TRP A 128 2.11 -18.49 -5.96
N LYS A 129 3.17 -18.63 -6.76
CA LYS A 129 3.98 -17.49 -7.26
C LYS A 129 3.20 -16.57 -8.20
N LYS A 130 2.07 -17.04 -8.73
CA LYS A 130 1.17 -16.27 -9.60
C LYS A 130 -0.01 -15.66 -8.84
N LYS A 131 -0.12 -15.94 -7.53
CA LYS A 131 -1.17 -15.41 -6.67
C LYS A 131 -0.74 -14.10 -6.02
N LEU A 132 -1.70 -13.31 -5.58
CA LEU A 132 -1.44 -12.07 -4.85
C LEU A 132 -0.84 -12.39 -3.48
N LEU A 133 0.34 -11.85 -3.19
CA LEU A 133 0.98 -12.04 -1.88
C LEU A 133 0.32 -11.14 -0.83
N VAL A 134 -0.22 -11.74 0.23
CA VAL A 134 -0.75 -11.00 1.39
C VAL A 134 0.20 -11.15 2.57
N ARG A 135 0.64 -10.04 3.13
CA ARG A 135 1.60 -10.01 4.25
C ARG A 135 1.27 -8.89 5.24
N ASP A 136 2.02 -8.81 6.33
CA ASP A 136 1.95 -7.70 7.27
C ASP A 136 3.34 -7.16 7.64
N SER A 137 3.38 -5.92 8.12
CA SER A 137 4.59 -5.33 8.68
C SER A 137 4.24 -4.37 9.81
N ILE A 138 5.13 -4.29 10.80
CA ILE A 138 4.94 -3.38 11.92
C ILE A 138 5.21 -1.95 11.45
N ALA A 139 4.39 -0.99 11.87
CA ALA A 139 4.41 0.38 11.35
C ALA A 139 5.78 1.10 11.43
N ASP A 140 6.50 0.97 12.55
CA ASP A 140 7.84 1.56 12.71
C ASP A 140 8.92 0.86 11.87
N ILE A 141 8.81 -0.46 11.69
CA ILE A 141 9.65 -1.21 10.76
C ILE A 141 9.32 -0.78 9.32
N THR A 142 8.05 -0.60 8.99
CA THR A 142 7.59 -0.16 7.67
C THR A 142 8.19 1.18 7.30
N LEU A 143 8.17 2.17 8.21
CA LEU A 143 8.79 3.49 7.98
C LEU A 143 10.30 3.39 7.65
N GLN A 144 11.01 2.41 8.20
CA GLN A 144 12.41 2.14 7.85
C GLN A 144 12.55 1.39 6.53
N GLN A 145 11.67 0.42 6.28
CA GLN A 145 11.73 -0.44 5.10
C GLN A 145 11.29 0.26 3.82
N VAL A 146 10.40 1.25 3.87
CA VAL A 146 10.09 2.05 2.68
C VAL A 146 11.29 2.88 2.22
N LEU A 147 12.21 3.22 3.12
CA LEU A 147 13.48 3.87 2.77
C LEU A 147 14.54 2.86 2.27
N THR A 148 14.71 1.76 2.98
CA THR A 148 15.82 0.80 2.75
C THR A 148 15.50 -0.28 1.72
N ARG A 149 14.22 -0.65 1.57
CA ARG A 149 13.73 -1.72 0.70
C ARG A 149 12.38 -1.36 0.03
N PRO A 150 12.23 -0.16 -0.58
CA PRO A 150 10.95 0.28 -1.17
C PRO A 150 10.38 -0.70 -2.19
N LYS A 151 11.25 -1.40 -2.94
CA LYS A 151 10.87 -2.39 -3.96
C LYS A 151 10.12 -3.60 -3.40
N GLU A 152 10.18 -3.82 -2.08
CA GLU A 152 9.42 -4.86 -1.43
C GLU A 152 7.95 -4.47 -1.25
N PHE A 153 7.53 -3.22 -1.40
CA PHE A 153 6.12 -2.81 -1.21
C PHE A 153 5.41 -2.57 -2.55
N ASP A 154 4.09 -2.80 -2.57
CA ASP A 154 3.22 -2.48 -3.71
C ASP A 154 1.94 -1.83 -3.19
N VAL A 155 0.90 -2.59 -2.85
CA VAL A 155 -0.31 -2.07 -2.20
C VAL A 155 -0.16 -2.13 -0.68
N ILE A 156 -0.53 -1.06 0.01
CA ILE A 156 -0.55 -0.98 1.48
C ILE A 156 -1.97 -0.75 1.96
N ALA A 157 -2.40 -1.53 2.95
CA ALA A 157 -3.64 -1.31 3.69
C ALA A 157 -3.30 -1.06 5.16
N THR A 158 -3.79 0.05 5.71
CA THR A 158 -3.44 0.48 7.07
C THR A 158 -4.54 1.33 7.68
N MET A 159 -4.47 1.56 9.00
CA MET A 159 -5.42 2.40 9.73
C MET A 159 -5.15 3.88 9.51
N ASN A 160 -6.18 4.71 9.74
CA ASN A 160 -6.21 6.14 9.48
C ASN A 160 -4.89 6.88 9.85
N LEU A 161 -4.49 6.86 11.12
CA LEU A 161 -3.28 7.56 11.58
C LEU A 161 -1.96 7.04 10.97
N ASN A 162 -1.84 5.72 10.78
CA ASN A 162 -0.64 5.16 10.14
C ASN A 162 -0.62 5.51 8.65
N GLY A 163 -1.79 5.60 8.01
CA GLY A 163 -1.94 6.00 6.62
C GLY A 163 -1.45 7.41 6.40
N ASP A 164 -1.90 8.35 7.24
CA ASP A 164 -1.48 9.75 7.26
C ASP A 164 0.05 9.90 7.32
N TYR A 165 0.68 9.28 8.33
CA TYR A 165 2.13 9.37 8.49
C TYR A 165 2.90 8.71 7.34
N LEU A 166 2.43 7.56 6.87
CA LEU A 166 3.13 6.80 5.85
C LEU A 166 3.00 7.45 4.46
N SER A 167 1.82 7.98 4.11
CA SER A 167 1.62 8.65 2.82
C SER A 167 2.50 9.89 2.69
N ASP A 168 2.61 10.68 3.76
CA ASP A 168 3.47 11.88 3.79
C ASP A 168 4.95 11.51 3.70
N ALA A 169 5.38 10.50 4.44
CA ALA A 169 6.76 10.01 4.39
C ALA A 169 7.13 9.52 2.97
N LEU A 170 6.22 8.78 2.31
CA LEU A 170 6.41 8.29 0.95
C LEU A 170 6.42 9.43 -0.08
N ALA A 171 5.51 10.40 0.05
CA ALA A 171 5.48 11.58 -0.81
C ALA A 171 6.77 12.39 -0.69
N ALA A 172 7.27 12.60 0.53
CA ALA A 172 8.54 13.27 0.78
C ALA A 172 9.72 12.52 0.16
N GLN A 173 9.75 11.19 0.26
CA GLN A 173 10.83 10.35 -0.27
C GLN A 173 11.03 10.51 -1.78
N ILE A 174 9.95 10.71 -2.54
CA ILE A 174 10.01 10.90 -4.01
C ILE A 174 10.09 12.37 -4.43
N GLY A 175 10.24 13.30 -3.48
CA GLY A 175 10.19 14.74 -3.75
C GLY A 175 8.79 15.23 -4.17
N GLY A 176 7.75 14.45 -3.89
CA GLY A 176 6.41 14.59 -4.42
C GLY A 176 5.41 15.30 -3.50
N ILE A 177 5.84 15.96 -2.43
CA ILE A 177 4.91 16.63 -1.47
C ILE A 177 3.96 17.60 -2.20
N GLY A 178 4.43 18.29 -3.24
CA GLY A 178 3.61 19.21 -4.04
C GLY A 178 2.74 18.55 -5.12
N ILE A 179 2.94 17.25 -5.39
CA ILE A 179 2.27 16.54 -6.49
C ILE A 179 1.60 15.24 -6.07
N ALA A 180 1.62 14.86 -4.79
CA ALA A 180 0.99 13.64 -4.32
C ALA A 180 -0.54 13.71 -4.56
N PRO A 181 -1.14 12.77 -5.31
CA PRO A 181 -2.57 12.75 -5.54
C PRO A 181 -3.32 12.08 -4.38
N GLY A 182 -4.63 12.32 -4.30
CA GLY A 182 -5.49 11.83 -3.23
C GLY A 182 -6.93 11.62 -3.66
N GLY A 183 -7.58 10.62 -3.06
CA GLY A 183 -9.00 10.34 -3.28
C GLY A 183 -9.65 9.63 -2.10
N ASN A 184 -10.82 10.11 -1.71
CA ASN A 184 -11.69 9.54 -0.68
C ASN A 184 -12.85 8.82 -1.35
N ILE A 185 -12.87 7.49 -1.26
CA ILE A 185 -13.79 6.66 -2.04
C ILE A 185 -14.61 5.78 -1.11
N ASN A 186 -15.94 5.81 -1.28
CA ASN A 186 -16.84 4.81 -0.75
C ASN A 186 -17.21 3.81 -1.86
N TYR A 187 -16.49 2.69 -1.91
CA TYR A 187 -16.70 1.65 -2.92
C TYR A 187 -18.06 0.94 -2.84
N LEU A 188 -18.79 1.07 -1.72
CA LEU A 188 -20.13 0.47 -1.58
C LEU A 188 -21.22 1.34 -2.19
N THR A 189 -21.09 2.66 -2.08
CA THR A 189 -22.09 3.61 -2.60
C THR A 189 -21.69 4.25 -3.92
N GLY A 190 -20.44 4.08 -4.35
CA GLY A 190 -19.87 4.69 -5.55
C GLY A 190 -19.53 6.17 -5.43
N HIS A 191 -19.72 6.78 -4.25
CA HIS A 191 -19.34 8.18 -4.04
C HIS A 191 -17.82 8.30 -3.89
N ALA A 192 -17.23 9.28 -4.57
CA ALA A 192 -15.80 9.55 -4.53
C ALA A 192 -15.54 11.07 -4.54
N ILE A 193 -14.55 11.51 -3.78
CA ILE A 193 -14.01 12.87 -3.80
C ILE A 193 -12.52 12.78 -4.08
N PHE A 194 -12.06 13.42 -5.15
CA PHE A 194 -10.65 13.49 -5.51
C PHE A 194 -10.15 14.90 -5.17
N GLU A 195 -9.03 15.00 -4.46
CA GLU A 195 -8.58 16.26 -3.87
C GLU A 195 -7.07 16.43 -3.96
N ALA A 196 -6.60 17.68 -3.93
CA ALA A 196 -5.19 17.95 -3.69
C ALA A 196 -4.84 17.59 -2.24
N THR A 197 -3.68 16.98 -2.03
CA THR A 197 -3.25 16.53 -0.69
C THR A 197 -2.48 17.60 0.08
N HIS A 198 -1.94 18.61 -0.62
CA HIS A 198 -1.20 19.70 0.00
C HIS A 198 -2.13 20.77 0.61
N GLY A 199 -1.60 21.56 1.55
CA GLY A 199 -2.30 22.70 2.14
C GLY A 199 -2.53 23.88 1.18
N THR A 200 -3.19 24.93 1.67
CA THR A 200 -3.65 26.08 0.86
C THR A 200 -2.56 27.07 0.42
N ALA A 201 -1.36 27.01 1.02
CA ALA A 201 -0.22 27.86 0.71
C ALA A 201 -0.55 29.36 0.48
N PRO A 202 -1.16 30.05 1.48
CA PRO A 202 -1.79 31.38 1.28
C PRO A 202 -0.84 32.47 0.78
N LYS A 203 0.46 32.36 1.07
CA LYS A 203 1.49 33.30 0.60
C LYS A 203 1.62 33.36 -0.93
N TYR A 204 1.10 32.36 -1.65
CA TYR A 204 1.19 32.26 -3.11
C TYR A 204 -0.18 32.34 -3.80
N ALA A 205 -1.24 32.66 -3.05
CA ALA A 205 -2.59 32.80 -3.60
C ALA A 205 -2.63 33.86 -4.71
N ASN A 206 -3.28 33.53 -5.83
CA ASN A 206 -3.44 34.40 -7.01
C ASN A 206 -2.14 34.86 -7.70
N LEU A 207 -1.00 34.22 -7.42
CA LEU A 207 0.29 34.57 -8.04
C LEU A 207 0.64 33.73 -9.29
N ASP A 208 -0.24 32.82 -9.71
CA ASP A 208 0.02 31.89 -10.84
C ASP A 208 1.36 31.13 -10.70
N LYS A 209 1.67 30.69 -9.47
CA LYS A 209 3.01 30.20 -9.10
C LYS A 209 3.07 28.74 -8.65
N VAL A 210 2.03 28.27 -7.94
CA VAL A 210 2.04 26.96 -7.29
C VAL A 210 1.97 25.81 -8.29
N ASN A 211 2.48 24.65 -7.90
CA ASN A 211 2.40 23.44 -8.71
C ASN A 211 0.97 22.87 -8.71
N PRO A 212 0.30 22.73 -9.87
CA PRO A 212 -1.03 22.11 -9.94
C PRO A 212 -0.98 20.57 -9.98
N GLY A 213 0.20 19.95 -9.91
CA GLY A 213 0.38 18.52 -10.13
C GLY A 213 -0.45 17.63 -9.22
N SER A 214 -0.64 18.00 -7.95
CA SER A 214 -1.45 17.21 -7.01
C SER A 214 -2.91 17.12 -7.48
N VAL A 215 -3.54 18.25 -7.82
CA VAL A 215 -4.93 18.25 -8.30
C VAL A 215 -5.08 17.63 -9.69
N ILE A 216 -4.08 17.79 -10.58
CA ILE A 216 -4.06 17.16 -11.90
C ILE A 216 -4.02 15.63 -11.76
N LEU A 217 -3.12 15.11 -10.92
CA LEU A 217 -2.98 13.67 -10.69
C LEU A 217 -4.16 13.09 -9.88
N SER A 218 -4.80 13.87 -9.01
CA SER A 218 -6.10 13.48 -8.43
C SER A 218 -7.21 13.43 -9.48
N GLY A 219 -7.16 14.32 -10.48
CA GLY A 219 -8.02 14.25 -11.67
C GLY A 219 -7.75 13.02 -12.54
N GLU A 220 -6.49 12.60 -12.66
CA GLU A 220 -6.13 11.32 -13.29
C GLU A 220 -6.81 10.14 -12.55
N MET A 221 -6.72 10.11 -11.22
CA MET A 221 -7.36 9.08 -10.40
C MET A 221 -8.89 9.07 -10.60
N MET A 222 -9.50 10.26 -10.72
CA MET A 222 -10.93 10.42 -10.99
C MET A 222 -11.33 9.82 -12.34
N LEU A 223 -10.62 10.17 -13.40
CA LEU A 223 -10.87 9.62 -14.74
C LEU A 223 -10.72 8.10 -14.76
N ARG A 224 -9.68 7.59 -14.11
CA ARG A 224 -9.46 6.15 -13.97
C ARG A 224 -10.57 5.47 -13.17
N HIS A 225 -11.09 6.12 -12.13
CA HIS A 225 -12.23 5.63 -11.36
C HIS A 225 -13.52 5.58 -12.20
N MET A 226 -13.75 6.56 -13.08
CA MET A 226 -14.87 6.61 -14.03
C MET A 226 -14.73 5.60 -15.18
N GLY A 227 -13.59 4.92 -15.32
CA GLY A 227 -13.30 4.00 -16.41
C GLY A 227 -12.77 4.65 -17.68
N TRP A 228 -12.46 5.95 -17.66
CA TRP A 228 -11.88 6.69 -18.79
C TRP A 228 -10.35 6.55 -18.78
N THR A 229 -9.88 5.32 -18.99
CA THR A 229 -8.47 4.94 -18.82
C THR A 229 -7.53 5.63 -19.80
N GLU A 230 -7.97 5.83 -21.03
CA GLU A 230 -7.19 6.44 -22.11
C GLU A 230 -6.89 7.91 -21.77
N ALA A 231 -7.88 8.64 -21.24
CA ALA A 231 -7.70 10.02 -20.81
C ALA A 231 -6.78 10.12 -19.58
N ALA A 232 -6.91 9.19 -18.62
CA ALA A 232 -6.02 9.11 -17.47
C ALA A 232 -4.56 8.83 -17.89
N ASP A 233 -4.36 7.94 -18.87
CA ASP A 233 -3.03 7.61 -19.39
C ASP A 233 -2.38 8.79 -20.13
N LEU A 234 -3.16 9.62 -20.83
CA LEU A 234 -2.67 10.86 -21.44
C LEU A 234 -2.19 11.88 -20.38
N ILE A 235 -2.89 12.00 -19.24
CA ILE A 235 -2.44 12.89 -18.15
C ILE A 235 -1.09 12.41 -17.61
N ASN A 236 -0.92 11.12 -17.35
CA ASN A 236 0.36 10.56 -16.89
C ASN A 236 1.47 10.83 -17.91
N LYS A 237 1.21 10.56 -19.20
CA LYS A 237 2.18 10.84 -20.27
C LYS A 237 2.56 12.33 -20.34
N GLY A 238 1.59 13.23 -20.21
CA GLY A 238 1.82 14.67 -20.19
C GLY A 238 2.65 15.13 -19.00
N MET A 239 2.34 14.63 -17.80
CA MET A 239 3.08 14.90 -16.57
C MET A 239 4.53 14.41 -16.65
N ASP A 240 4.72 13.16 -17.08
CA ASP A 240 6.04 12.56 -17.28
C ASP A 240 6.86 13.34 -18.31
N GLY A 241 6.23 13.73 -19.43
CA GLY A 241 6.88 14.47 -20.50
C GLY A 241 7.27 15.90 -20.11
N ALA A 242 6.44 16.60 -19.32
CA ALA A 242 6.72 17.96 -18.88
C ALA A 242 7.84 18.00 -17.83
N ILE A 243 7.75 17.13 -16.82
CA ILE A 243 8.77 16.99 -15.77
C ILE A 243 10.08 16.48 -16.36
N GLY A 244 10.03 15.47 -17.24
CA GLY A 244 11.20 14.93 -17.94
C GLY A 244 11.91 15.96 -18.83
N ALA A 245 11.16 16.88 -19.44
CA ALA A 245 11.70 18.02 -20.19
C ALA A 245 12.21 19.16 -19.29
N LYS A 246 12.18 18.99 -17.96
CA LYS A 246 12.55 19.99 -16.95
C LYS A 246 11.81 21.32 -17.10
N THR A 247 10.60 21.32 -17.67
CA THR A 247 9.73 22.50 -17.75
C THR A 247 8.73 22.42 -16.62
N VAL A 248 9.02 23.10 -15.50
CA VAL A 248 8.40 22.82 -14.20
C VAL A 248 8.16 24.10 -13.40
N THR A 249 7.28 24.05 -12.40
CA THR A 249 7.05 25.15 -11.46
C THR A 249 8.21 25.35 -10.48
N TYR A 250 8.21 26.50 -9.79
CA TYR A 250 9.31 26.98 -8.94
C TYR A 250 9.79 25.97 -7.87
N ASP A 251 8.89 25.14 -7.36
CA ASP A 251 9.12 24.14 -6.31
C ASP A 251 10.05 23.02 -6.77
N PHE A 252 9.93 22.60 -8.04
CA PHE A 252 10.88 21.69 -8.70
C PHE A 252 12.09 22.43 -9.24
N ALA A 253 11.89 23.59 -9.89
CA ALA A 253 12.98 24.32 -10.55
C ALA A 253 14.16 24.62 -9.62
N ARG A 254 13.90 24.97 -8.36
CA ARG A 254 14.93 25.24 -7.33
C ARG A 254 15.74 24.00 -6.89
N LEU A 255 15.29 22.80 -7.24
CA LEU A 255 15.94 21.52 -6.90
C LEU A 255 16.57 20.84 -8.13
N MET A 256 16.42 21.43 -9.33
CA MET A 256 16.82 20.82 -10.60
C MET A 256 17.82 21.72 -11.35
N GLU A 257 18.96 21.15 -11.74
CA GLU A 257 19.90 21.85 -12.61
C GLU A 257 19.35 21.94 -14.05
N GLY A 258 19.40 23.13 -14.63
CA GLY A 258 18.95 23.39 -16.01
C GLY A 258 17.44 23.33 -16.21
N ALA A 259 16.64 23.51 -15.15
CA ALA A 259 15.20 23.58 -15.26
C ALA A 259 14.73 24.92 -15.85
N LYS A 260 13.69 24.86 -16.69
CA LYS A 260 12.92 26.02 -17.13
C LYS A 260 11.77 26.22 -16.14
N GLU A 261 11.94 27.19 -15.24
CA GLU A 261 10.86 27.62 -14.34
C GLU A 261 9.71 28.23 -15.15
N VAL A 262 8.50 27.78 -14.88
CA VAL A 262 7.25 28.28 -15.50
C VAL A 262 6.18 28.55 -14.45
N LYS A 263 5.17 29.33 -14.81
CA LYS A 263 3.98 29.58 -13.99
C LYS A 263 3.08 28.34 -13.85
N CYS A 264 2.10 28.39 -12.96
CA CYS A 264 1.10 27.32 -12.78
C CYS A 264 0.34 27.04 -14.10
N SER A 265 -0.19 28.09 -14.73
CA SER A 265 -0.90 28.02 -16.01
C SER A 265 -0.04 27.51 -17.17
N GLU A 266 1.22 27.94 -17.21
CA GLU A 266 2.21 27.54 -18.21
C GLU A 266 2.65 26.07 -18.03
N PHE A 267 2.74 25.59 -16.78
CA PHE A 267 3.01 24.18 -16.51
C PHE A 267 1.85 23.30 -16.99
N ALA A 268 0.60 23.69 -16.76
CA ALA A 268 -0.56 22.97 -17.31
C ALA A 268 -0.51 22.92 -18.85
N THR A 269 -0.10 24.01 -19.50
CA THR A 269 0.10 24.05 -20.96
C THR A 269 1.23 23.11 -21.41
N ALA A 270 2.33 23.06 -20.66
CA ALA A 270 3.44 22.15 -20.92
C ALA A 270 3.03 20.68 -20.80
N VAL A 271 2.19 20.34 -19.81
CA VAL A 271 1.61 19.00 -19.64
C VAL A 271 0.74 18.63 -20.84
N ILE A 272 -0.15 19.52 -21.27
CA ILE A 272 -1.00 19.29 -22.47
C ILE A 272 -0.14 19.06 -23.71
N GLY A 273 0.90 19.87 -23.91
CA GLY A 273 1.82 19.75 -25.05
C GLY A 273 2.66 18.46 -25.07
N LYS A 274 2.54 17.62 -24.05
CA LYS A 274 3.25 16.34 -23.90
C LYS A 274 2.32 15.12 -23.92
N MET A 275 1.03 15.31 -24.16
CA MET A 275 0.06 14.21 -24.23
C MET A 275 0.15 13.42 -25.55
N ASP A 276 0.69 14.01 -26.62
CA ASP A 276 0.85 13.39 -27.95
C ASP A 276 2.21 12.70 -28.17
#